data_AF-A0A431MBT5-F1
#
_entry.id   AF-A0A431MBT5-F1
#
_cell.length_a   1.000
_cell.length_b   1.000
_cell.length_c   1.000
_cell.angle_alpha   90.00
_cell.angle_beta   90.00
_cell.angle_gamma   90.00
#
_symmetry.space_group_name_H-M   'P 1'
#
loop_
_entity.id
_entity.type
_entity.pdbx_description
1 polymer ?
#
loop_
_entity_poly.entity_id
_entity_poly.type
_entity_poly.pdbx_seq_one_letter_code
_entity_poly.pdbx_strand_id
1 'polypeptide(L)'
;MSAHESMEQAEQTKEISGENKRIALLIAIIALCLALSETLGKGAQTESISKNVEAANLWAFFQAKTIRRTTVLTAAEAMKISSGLITDEAQKTAAAKQIDDWTKTAARYRSEPETNEGTEQLAERAKHAEEERDLFMARYHHYEIASAAFQIAIVLASATIITGMVWLSGLAGLLALAGIAFTAIGLFAPHAVHLL
;
A
#
# COMPACT_ATOMS: atom_id res chain seq x y z
N MET A 1 57.34 27.07 27.56
CA MET A 1 55.89 27.00 27.86
C MET A 1 55.04 27.27 26.62
N SER A 2 55.39 28.23 25.76
CA SER A 2 54.59 28.60 24.56
C SER A 2 54.51 27.55 23.44
N ALA A 3 55.53 26.69 23.25
CA ALA A 3 55.52 25.68 22.18
C ALA A 3 54.68 24.43 22.54
N HIS A 4 54.50 24.15 23.83
CA HIS A 4 53.67 23.03 24.28
C HIS A 4 52.18 23.40 24.24
N GLU A 5 51.84 24.63 24.64
CA GLU A 5 50.46 25.16 24.56
C GLU A 5 49.98 25.29 23.11
N SER A 6 50.85 25.68 22.17
CA SER A 6 50.48 25.78 20.75
C SER A 6 50.33 24.40 20.08
N MET A 7 51.08 23.39 20.52
CA MET A 7 50.92 22.01 20.08
C MET A 7 49.63 21.39 20.62
N GLU A 8 49.31 21.63 21.90
CA GLU A 8 48.08 21.14 22.54
C GLU A 8 46.82 21.76 21.93
N GLN A 9 46.84 23.06 21.61
CA GLN A 9 45.75 23.73 20.87
C GLN A 9 45.61 23.22 19.43
N ALA A 10 46.73 22.92 18.75
CA ALA A 10 46.69 22.36 17.40
C ALA A 10 46.16 20.91 17.40
N GLU A 11 46.48 20.13 18.44
CA GLU A 11 46.01 18.76 18.61
C GLU A 11 44.51 18.73 18.94
N GLN A 12 44.03 19.57 19.87
CA GLN A 12 42.60 19.75 20.16
C GLN A 12 41.81 20.23 18.94
N THR A 13 42.32 21.21 18.19
CA THR A 13 41.66 21.70 16.97
C THR A 13 41.57 20.61 15.88
N LYS A 14 42.60 19.77 15.78
CA LYS A 14 42.65 18.65 14.81
C LYS A 14 41.71 17.50 15.22
N GLU A 15 41.60 17.20 16.51
CA GLU A 15 40.65 16.21 17.03
C GLU A 15 39.20 16.65 16.81
N ILE A 16 38.86 17.91 17.15
CA ILE A 16 37.52 18.49 16.90
C ILE A 16 37.19 18.48 15.40
N SER A 17 38.16 18.77 14.53
CA SER A 17 38.00 18.68 13.08
C SER A 17 37.77 17.22 12.60
N GLY A 18 38.43 16.25 13.24
CA GLY A 18 38.28 14.83 12.95
C GLY A 18 36.91 14.27 13.35
N GLU A 19 36.42 14.61 14.55
CA GLU A 19 35.09 14.20 15.03
C GLU A 19 33.96 14.80 14.18
N ASN A 20 34.04 16.09 13.85
CA ASN A 20 33.05 16.74 12.98
C ASN A 20 32.99 16.12 11.58
N LYS A 21 34.14 15.70 11.01
CA LYS A 21 34.16 14.97 9.73
C LYS A 21 33.50 13.60 9.82
N ARG A 22 33.67 12.88 10.93
CA ARG A 22 33.02 11.58 11.16
C ARG A 22 31.50 11.73 11.28
N ILE A 23 31.03 12.74 12.02
CA ILE A 23 29.59 13.02 12.16
C ILE A 23 28.99 13.48 10.83
N ALA A 24 29.70 14.31 10.06
CA ALA A 24 29.26 14.71 8.72
C ALA A 24 29.11 13.50 7.76
N LEU A 25 30.05 12.55 7.80
CA LEU A 25 29.95 11.30 7.04
C LEU A 25 28.76 10.45 7.49
N LEU A 26 28.52 10.35 8.80
CA LEU A 26 27.35 9.66 9.37
C LEU A 26 26.05 10.26 8.83
N ILE A 27 25.92 11.60 8.84
CA ILE A 27 24.75 12.31 8.29
C ILE A 27 24.55 11.97 6.81
N ALA A 28 25.62 11.94 6.01
CA ALA A 28 25.53 11.61 4.60
C ALA A 28 25.01 10.17 4.37
N ILE A 29 25.45 9.22 5.18
CA ILE A 29 24.97 7.82 5.13
C ILE A 29 23.49 7.75 5.52
N ILE A 30 23.09 8.40 6.61
CA ILE A 30 21.69 8.42 7.06
C ILE A 30 20.80 9.08 6.01
N ALA A 31 21.26 10.16 5.38
CA ALA A 31 20.53 10.84 4.31
C ALA A 31 20.34 9.94 3.07
N LEU A 32 21.32 9.11 2.73
CA LEU A 32 21.17 8.11 1.68
C LEU A 32 20.10 7.07 2.05
N CYS A 33 20.11 6.56 3.29
CA CYS A 33 19.09 5.64 3.78
C CYS A 33 17.69 6.27 3.78
N LEU A 34 17.57 7.54 4.17
CA LEU A 34 16.34 8.32 4.11
C LEU A 34 15.81 8.40 2.67
N ALA A 35 16.66 8.76 1.71
CA ALA A 35 16.27 8.88 0.30
C ALA A 35 15.75 7.55 -0.27
N LEU A 36 16.37 6.43 0.10
CA LEU A 36 15.89 5.09 -0.26
C LEU A 36 14.54 4.78 0.39
N SER A 37 14.40 5.03 1.70
CA SER A 37 13.15 4.80 2.44
C SER A 37 11.99 5.62 1.88
N GLU A 38 12.19 6.90 1.58
CA GLU A 38 11.17 7.77 0.99
C GLU A 38 10.79 7.32 -0.44
N THR A 39 11.76 6.87 -1.23
CA THR A 39 11.50 6.36 -2.58
C THR A 39 10.66 5.08 -2.54
N LEU A 40 11.01 4.15 -1.65
CA LEU A 40 10.23 2.92 -1.42
C LEU A 40 8.84 3.23 -0.86
N GLY A 41 8.74 4.17 0.08
CA GLY A 41 7.49 4.66 0.65
C GLY A 41 6.54 5.21 -0.41
N LYS A 42 7.02 6.13 -1.26
CA LYS A 42 6.23 6.69 -2.36
C LYS A 42 5.79 5.62 -3.37
N GLY A 43 6.66 4.65 -3.66
CA GLY A 43 6.32 3.51 -4.50
C GLY A 43 5.18 2.69 -3.90
N ALA A 44 5.31 2.30 -2.62
CA ALA A 44 4.28 1.54 -1.91
C ALA A 44 2.94 2.30 -1.79
N GLN A 45 2.98 3.60 -1.52
CA GLN A 45 1.80 4.46 -1.51
C GLN A 45 1.11 4.47 -2.88
N THR A 46 1.88 4.65 -3.96
CA THR A 46 1.37 4.67 -5.34
C THR A 46 0.70 3.35 -5.70
N GLU A 47 1.35 2.22 -5.41
CA GLU A 47 0.79 0.90 -5.66
C GLU A 47 -0.48 0.65 -4.85
N SER A 48 -0.50 1.06 -3.58
CA SER A 48 -1.71 0.93 -2.78
C SER A 48 -2.88 1.75 -3.34
N ILE A 49 -2.66 3.00 -3.75
CA ILE A 49 -3.70 3.81 -4.39
C ILE A 49 -4.17 3.15 -5.68
N SER A 50 -3.24 2.66 -6.51
CA SER A 50 -3.55 1.94 -7.74
C SER A 50 -4.45 0.72 -7.47
N LYS A 51 -4.08 -0.10 -6.47
CA LYS A 51 -4.84 -1.29 -6.07
C LYS A 51 -6.19 -0.97 -5.43
N ASN A 52 -6.28 0.14 -4.70
CA ASN A 52 -7.57 0.64 -4.20
C ASN A 52 -8.51 1.03 -5.34
N VAL A 53 -8.00 1.73 -6.37
CA VAL A 53 -8.77 2.09 -7.56
C VAL A 53 -9.17 0.84 -8.34
N GLU A 54 -8.27 -0.14 -8.49
CA GLU A 54 -8.57 -1.43 -9.13
C GLU A 54 -9.72 -2.15 -8.40
N ALA A 55 -9.63 -2.31 -7.08
CA ALA A 55 -10.67 -2.92 -6.26
C ALA A 55 -12.01 -2.16 -6.38
N ALA A 56 -11.99 -0.82 -6.30
CA ALA A 56 -13.18 0.00 -6.44
C ALA A 56 -13.86 -0.19 -7.80
N ASN A 57 -13.09 -0.25 -8.88
CA ASN A 57 -13.59 -0.52 -10.22
C ASN A 57 -14.22 -1.93 -10.32
N LEU A 58 -13.55 -2.95 -9.79
CA LEU A 58 -14.08 -4.33 -9.77
C LEU A 58 -15.40 -4.43 -9.00
N TRP A 59 -15.50 -3.78 -7.84
CA TRP A 59 -16.75 -3.68 -7.09
C TRP A 59 -17.82 -2.90 -7.83
N ALA A 60 -17.48 -1.88 -8.61
CA ALA A 60 -18.43 -1.17 -9.45
C ALA A 60 -18.98 -2.08 -10.57
N PHE A 61 -18.13 -2.86 -11.22
CA PHE A 61 -18.56 -3.85 -12.22
C PHE A 61 -19.43 -4.95 -11.60
N PHE A 62 -19.07 -5.44 -10.41
CA PHE A 62 -19.87 -6.39 -9.65
C PHE A 62 -21.27 -5.85 -9.38
N GLN A 63 -21.37 -4.60 -8.88
CA GLN A 63 -22.64 -3.95 -8.61
C GLN A 63 -23.47 -3.76 -9.89
N ALA A 64 -22.85 -3.30 -10.97
CA ALA A 64 -23.52 -3.13 -12.25
C ALA A 64 -24.08 -4.45 -12.81
N LYS A 65 -23.29 -5.54 -12.77
CA LYS A 65 -23.76 -6.88 -13.20
C LYS A 65 -24.83 -7.43 -12.27
N THR A 66 -24.73 -7.19 -10.96
CA THR A 66 -25.76 -7.58 -9.99
C THR A 66 -27.10 -6.89 -10.29
N ILE A 67 -27.09 -5.58 -10.56
CA ILE A 67 -28.30 -4.83 -10.94
C ILE A 67 -28.89 -5.39 -12.24
N ARG A 68 -28.08 -5.58 -13.29
CA ARG A 68 -28.55 -6.14 -14.58
C ARG A 68 -29.14 -7.54 -14.39
N ARG A 69 -28.52 -8.38 -13.55
CA ARG A 69 -29.03 -9.71 -13.21
C ARG A 69 -30.38 -9.62 -12.51
N THR A 70 -30.52 -8.76 -11.50
CA THR A 70 -31.80 -8.55 -10.81
C THR A 70 -32.89 -8.10 -11.77
N THR A 71 -32.62 -7.13 -12.65
CA THR A 71 -33.59 -6.67 -13.65
C THR A 71 -34.08 -7.79 -14.57
N VAL A 72 -33.16 -8.61 -15.09
CA VAL A 72 -33.51 -9.72 -15.99
C VAL A 72 -34.25 -10.84 -15.26
N LEU A 73 -33.86 -11.16 -14.02
CA LEU A 73 -34.57 -12.14 -13.19
C LEU A 73 -35.99 -11.68 -12.86
N THR A 74 -36.17 -10.44 -12.43
CA THR A 74 -37.49 -9.88 -12.15
C THR A 74 -38.37 -9.86 -13.40
N ALA A 75 -37.81 -9.54 -14.58
CA ALA A 75 -38.54 -9.63 -15.84
C ALA A 75 -38.98 -11.06 -16.19
N ALA A 76 -38.10 -12.05 -15.97
CA ALA A 76 -38.43 -13.47 -16.17
C ALA A 76 -39.51 -13.96 -15.21
N GLU A 77 -39.45 -13.58 -13.93
CA GLU A 77 -40.46 -13.92 -12.93
C GLU A 77 -41.82 -13.27 -13.26
N ALA A 78 -41.83 -11.99 -13.63
CA ALA A 78 -43.05 -11.30 -14.05
C ALA A 78 -43.69 -11.95 -15.29
N MET A 79 -42.88 -12.30 -16.30
CA MET A 79 -43.36 -13.00 -17.50
C MET A 79 -43.88 -14.40 -17.17
N LYS A 80 -43.23 -15.12 -16.25
CA LYS A 80 -43.69 -16.43 -15.78
C LYS A 80 -45.08 -16.35 -15.16
N ILE A 81 -45.33 -15.34 -14.32
CA ILE A 81 -46.66 -15.08 -13.73
C ILE A 81 -47.69 -14.77 -14.83
N SER A 82 -47.38 -13.83 -15.73
CA SER A 82 -48.29 -13.41 -16.81
C SER A 82 -48.56 -14.52 -17.83
N SER A 83 -47.60 -15.43 -18.07
CA SER A 83 -47.74 -16.53 -19.03
C SER A 83 -48.82 -17.54 -18.64
N GLY A 84 -49.19 -17.61 -17.35
CA GLY A 84 -50.30 -18.44 -16.86
C GLY A 84 -51.68 -17.98 -17.34
N LEU A 85 -51.78 -16.76 -17.86
CA LEU A 85 -53.02 -16.16 -18.39
C LEU A 85 -53.10 -16.23 -19.93
N ILE A 86 -52.04 -16.68 -20.61
CA ILE A 86 -51.98 -16.76 -22.07
C ILE A 86 -52.73 -18.02 -22.54
N THR A 87 -53.73 -17.82 -23.39
CA THR A 87 -54.52 -18.90 -24.00
C THR A 87 -53.99 -19.34 -25.38
N ASP A 88 -53.28 -18.46 -26.08
CA ASP A 88 -52.68 -18.74 -27.38
C ASP A 88 -51.38 -19.57 -27.25
N GLU A 89 -51.32 -20.70 -27.94
CA GLU A 89 -50.22 -21.67 -27.80
C GLU A 89 -48.89 -21.17 -28.39
N ALA A 90 -48.94 -20.37 -29.47
CA ALA A 90 -47.75 -19.78 -30.07
C ALA A 90 -47.14 -18.72 -29.15
N GLN A 91 -47.97 -17.85 -28.56
CA GLN A 91 -47.54 -16.86 -27.56
C GLN A 91 -47.00 -17.52 -26.29
N LYS A 92 -47.61 -18.62 -25.83
CA LYS A 92 -47.13 -19.37 -24.67
C LYS A 92 -45.75 -19.98 -24.90
N THR A 93 -45.50 -20.52 -26.10
CA THR A 93 -44.20 -21.07 -26.49
C THR A 93 -43.14 -19.97 -26.59
N ALA A 94 -43.49 -18.82 -27.17
CA ALA A 94 -42.58 -17.66 -27.23
C ALA A 94 -42.22 -17.12 -25.83
N ALA A 95 -43.19 -17.02 -24.92
CA ALA A 95 -42.96 -16.61 -23.54
C ALA A 95 -42.05 -17.60 -22.79
N ALA A 96 -42.28 -18.91 -22.95
CA ALA A 96 -41.44 -19.94 -22.34
C ALA A 96 -39.98 -19.84 -22.80
N LYS A 97 -39.75 -19.62 -24.10
CA LYS A 97 -38.41 -19.40 -24.65
C LYS A 97 -37.76 -18.13 -24.06
N GLN A 98 -38.49 -17.02 -24.01
CA GLN A 98 -37.96 -15.76 -23.48
C GLN A 98 -37.59 -15.86 -21.99
N ILE A 99 -38.38 -16.57 -21.19
CA ILE A 99 -38.09 -16.86 -19.79
C ILE A 99 -36.80 -17.67 -19.66
N ASP A 100 -36.62 -18.72 -20.49
CA ASP A 100 -35.41 -19.54 -20.49
C ASP A 100 -34.16 -18.72 -20.90
N ASP A 101 -34.25 -17.91 -21.95
CA ASP A 101 -33.17 -17.04 -22.42
C ASP A 101 -32.74 -16.02 -21.34
N TRP A 102 -33.70 -15.42 -20.64
CA TRP A 102 -33.43 -14.52 -19.52
C TRP A 102 -32.85 -15.23 -18.30
N THR A 103 -33.34 -16.43 -17.98
CA THR A 103 -32.82 -17.25 -16.87
C THR A 103 -31.36 -17.63 -17.14
N LYS A 104 -31.03 -18.05 -18.36
CA LYS A 104 -29.66 -18.34 -18.80
C LYS A 104 -28.77 -17.10 -18.76
N THR A 105 -29.28 -15.94 -19.19
CA THR A 105 -28.55 -14.67 -19.12
C THR A 105 -28.23 -14.28 -17.68
N ALA A 106 -29.20 -14.43 -16.77
CA ALA A 106 -29.00 -14.16 -15.34
C ALA A 106 -27.98 -15.12 -14.70
N ALA A 107 -27.98 -16.40 -15.10
CA ALA A 107 -26.98 -17.38 -14.67
C ALA A 107 -25.57 -17.00 -15.15
N ARG A 108 -25.43 -16.58 -16.42
CA ARG A 108 -24.15 -16.11 -16.97
C ARG A 108 -23.62 -14.87 -16.25
N TYR A 109 -24.47 -13.89 -15.93
CA TYR A 109 -24.03 -12.75 -15.12
C TYR A 109 -23.53 -13.14 -13.73
N ARG A 110 -24.06 -14.23 -13.15
CA ARG A 110 -23.59 -14.73 -11.86
C ARG A 110 -22.19 -15.33 -11.97
N SER A 111 -22.01 -16.24 -12.92
CA SER A 111 -20.76 -16.98 -13.10
C SER A 111 -20.43 -17.09 -14.58
N GLU A 112 -19.26 -16.57 -14.96
CA GLU A 112 -18.74 -16.62 -16.33
C GLU A 112 -17.24 -16.94 -16.28
N PRO A 113 -16.88 -18.22 -16.04
CA PRO A 113 -15.50 -18.62 -15.80
C PRO A 113 -14.57 -18.39 -16.99
N GLU A 114 -15.10 -18.49 -18.21
CA GLU A 114 -14.33 -18.35 -19.45
C GLU A 114 -13.72 -16.95 -19.61
N THR A 115 -14.43 -15.92 -19.15
CA THR A 115 -14.01 -14.52 -19.27
C THR A 115 -13.59 -13.90 -17.94
N ASN A 116 -13.79 -14.61 -16.82
CA ASN A 116 -13.56 -14.10 -15.45
C ASN A 116 -14.32 -12.80 -15.14
N GLU A 117 -15.49 -12.63 -15.76
CA GLU A 117 -16.31 -11.44 -15.55
C GLU A 117 -17.66 -11.74 -14.86
N GLY A 118 -17.94 -12.98 -14.46
CA GLY A 118 -19.11 -13.23 -13.63
C GLY A 118 -18.98 -12.54 -12.26
N THR A 119 -20.10 -12.25 -11.62
CA THR A 119 -20.08 -11.58 -10.30
C THR A 119 -19.26 -12.35 -9.25
N GLU A 120 -19.23 -13.67 -9.31
CA GLU A 120 -18.41 -14.49 -8.40
C GLU A 120 -16.90 -14.25 -8.63
N GLN A 121 -16.47 -14.26 -9.90
CA GLN A 121 -15.08 -14.02 -10.28
C GLN A 121 -14.66 -12.56 -10.03
N LEU A 122 -15.55 -11.60 -10.29
CA LEU A 122 -15.30 -10.18 -10.01
C LEU A 122 -15.10 -9.92 -8.52
N ALA A 123 -15.89 -10.56 -7.65
CA ALA A 123 -15.76 -10.41 -6.20
C ALA A 123 -14.44 -11.01 -5.68
N GLU A 124 -14.02 -12.16 -6.21
CA GLU A 124 -12.73 -12.78 -5.85
C GLU A 124 -11.56 -11.87 -6.25
N ARG A 125 -11.56 -11.36 -7.48
CA ARG A 125 -10.55 -10.42 -7.96
C ARG A 125 -10.52 -9.12 -7.17
N ALA A 126 -11.69 -8.60 -6.79
CA ALA A 126 -11.79 -7.39 -5.98
C ALA A 126 -11.14 -7.59 -4.61
N LYS A 127 -11.41 -8.72 -3.95
CA LYS A 127 -10.78 -9.07 -2.67
C LYS A 127 -9.27 -9.24 -2.79
N HIS A 128 -8.78 -9.89 -3.84
CA HIS A 128 -7.34 -10.01 -4.07
C HIS A 128 -6.68 -8.63 -4.24
N ALA A 129 -7.31 -7.71 -4.98
CA ALA A 129 -6.82 -6.35 -5.11
C ALA A 129 -6.84 -5.58 -3.78
N GLU A 130 -7.82 -5.84 -2.90
CA GLU A 130 -7.84 -5.30 -1.53
C GLU A 130 -6.71 -5.86 -0.67
N GLU A 131 -6.43 -7.16 -0.74
CA GLU A 131 -5.32 -7.79 -0.03
C GLU A 131 -3.96 -7.22 -0.50
N GLU A 132 -3.78 -7.03 -1.81
CA GLU A 132 -2.58 -6.38 -2.35
C GLU A 132 -2.47 -4.92 -1.90
N ARG A 133 -3.59 -4.17 -1.92
CA ARG A 133 -3.65 -2.79 -1.41
C ARG A 133 -3.19 -2.74 0.05
N ASP A 134 -3.67 -3.65 0.88
CA ASP A 134 -3.39 -3.70 2.31
C ASP A 134 -1.93 -4.10 2.59
N LEU A 135 -1.37 -5.00 1.79
CA LEU A 135 0.05 -5.30 1.78
C LEU A 135 0.89 -4.06 1.47
N PHE A 136 0.55 -3.31 0.42
CA PHE A 136 1.28 -2.10 0.07
C PHE A 136 1.13 -0.99 1.11
N MET A 137 -0.04 -0.86 1.75
CA MET A 137 -0.22 0.05 2.89
C MET A 137 0.65 -0.35 4.08
N ALA A 138 0.71 -1.64 4.43
CA ALA A 138 1.57 -2.11 5.51
C ALA A 138 3.04 -1.74 5.24
N ARG A 139 3.52 -1.97 4.01
CA ARG A 139 4.87 -1.53 3.59
C ARG A 139 5.07 -0.03 3.73
N TYR A 140 4.10 0.76 3.26
CA TYR A 140 4.14 2.22 3.32
C TYR A 140 4.33 2.74 4.76
N HIS A 141 3.54 2.23 5.72
CA HIS A 141 3.65 2.63 7.13
C HIS A 141 5.04 2.36 7.72
N HIS A 142 5.67 1.23 7.40
CA HIS A 142 7.04 0.94 7.85
C HIS A 142 8.06 1.91 7.25
N TYR A 143 7.92 2.26 5.97
CA TYR A 143 8.80 3.23 5.33
C TYR A 143 8.62 4.66 5.86
N GLU A 144 7.41 5.05 6.25
CA GLU A 144 7.14 6.34 6.91
C GLU A 144 7.84 6.41 8.28
N ILE A 145 7.71 5.36 9.10
CA ILE A 145 8.39 5.30 10.40
C ILE A 145 9.91 5.32 10.23
N ALA A 146 10.44 4.54 9.28
CA ALA A 146 11.87 4.55 8.99
C ALA A 146 12.35 5.93 8.55
N SER A 147 11.62 6.59 7.66
CA SER A 147 11.94 7.95 7.18
C SER A 147 11.94 8.96 8.32
N ALA A 148 10.92 8.91 9.19
CA ALA A 148 10.86 9.76 10.38
C ALA A 148 12.06 9.52 11.32
N ALA A 149 12.43 8.25 11.57
CA ALA A 149 13.59 7.91 12.39
C ALA A 149 14.90 8.47 11.80
N PHE A 150 15.10 8.35 10.48
CA PHE A 150 16.27 8.91 9.81
C PHE A 150 16.30 10.44 9.86
N GLN A 151 15.17 11.11 9.66
CA GLN A 151 15.09 12.58 9.76
C GLN A 151 15.44 13.06 11.18
N ILE A 152 14.92 12.42 12.22
CA ILE A 152 15.27 12.75 13.61
C ILE A 152 16.76 12.47 13.87
N ALA A 153 17.30 11.36 13.38
CA ALA A 153 18.70 11.02 13.51
C ALA A 153 19.61 12.10 12.88
N ILE A 154 19.26 12.61 11.70
CA ILE A 154 19.98 13.71 11.02
C ILE A 154 19.95 14.99 11.87
N VAL A 155 18.80 15.34 12.46
CA VAL A 155 18.67 16.52 13.33
C VAL A 155 19.55 16.38 14.57
N LEU A 156 19.56 15.22 15.23
CA LEU A 156 20.40 14.97 16.41
C LEU A 156 21.90 14.95 16.09
N ALA A 157 22.28 14.35 14.96
CA ALA A 157 23.67 14.38 14.50
C ALA A 157 24.12 15.82 14.18
N SER A 158 23.26 16.62 13.55
CA SER A 158 23.53 18.03 13.28
C SER A 158 23.64 18.85 14.58
N ALA A 159 22.78 18.59 15.56
CA ALA A 159 22.86 19.21 16.88
C ALA A 159 24.14 18.85 17.64
N THR A 160 24.68 17.64 17.43
CA THR A 160 25.97 17.22 18.00
C THR A 160 27.12 18.11 17.52
N ILE A 161 27.16 18.43 16.22
CA ILE A 161 28.20 19.28 15.63
C ILE A 161 28.16 20.69 16.25
N ILE A 162 26.96 21.22 16.50
CA ILE A 162 26.78 22.57 17.05
C ILE A 162 27.09 22.63 18.56
N THR A 163 26.63 21.63 19.31
CA THR A 163 26.67 21.64 20.78
C THR A 163 27.89 20.95 21.38
N GLY A 164 28.60 20.13 20.61
CA GLY A 164 29.70 19.29 21.09
C GLY A 164 29.27 18.13 22.00
N MET A 165 27.97 17.90 22.17
CA MET A 165 27.44 16.88 23.08
C MET A 165 27.47 15.48 22.44
N VAL A 166 28.56 14.74 22.66
CA VAL A 166 28.81 13.42 22.03
C VAL A 166 27.67 12.40 22.24
N TRP A 167 26.92 12.45 23.36
CA TRP A 167 25.81 11.53 23.61
C TRP A 167 24.66 11.63 22.57
N LEU A 168 24.48 12.81 21.96
CA LEU A 168 23.51 13.03 20.88
C LEU A 168 23.86 12.21 19.63
N SER A 169 25.14 12.02 19.33
CA SER A 169 25.56 11.16 18.21
C SER A 169 25.25 9.69 18.44
N GLY A 170 25.33 9.23 19.70
CA GLY A 170 24.92 7.87 20.07
C GLY A 170 23.42 7.64 19.87
N LEU A 171 22.60 8.62 20.27
CA LEU A 171 21.15 8.58 20.04
C LEU A 171 20.81 8.65 18.54
N ALA A 172 21.49 9.48 17.77
CA ALA A 172 21.35 9.54 16.31
C ALA A 172 21.69 8.19 15.66
N GLY A 173 22.79 7.55 16.10
CA GLY A 173 23.17 6.21 15.63
C GLY A 173 22.11 5.15 15.96
N LEU A 174 21.55 5.17 17.17
CA LEU A 174 20.47 4.26 17.56
C LEU A 174 19.22 4.43 16.68
N LEU A 175 18.82 5.68 16.43
CA LEU A 175 17.67 5.97 15.55
C LEU A 175 17.94 5.59 14.10
N ALA A 176 19.17 5.75 13.61
CA ALA A 176 19.55 5.28 12.28
C ALA A 176 19.45 3.75 12.17
N LEU A 177 19.89 3.01 13.19
CA LEU A 177 19.73 1.55 13.22
C LEU A 177 18.25 1.14 13.29
N ALA A 178 17.44 1.85 14.08
CA ALA A 178 16.00 1.64 14.11
C ALA A 178 15.37 1.89 12.74
N GLY A 179 15.74 2.98 12.06
CA GLY A 179 15.28 3.27 10.70
C GLY A 179 15.61 2.15 9.73
N ILE A 180 16.85 1.65 9.73
CA ILE A 180 17.28 0.51 8.90
C ILE A 180 16.44 -0.74 9.21
N ALA A 181 16.19 -1.03 10.48
CA ALA A 181 15.36 -2.17 10.88
C ALA A 181 13.93 -2.05 10.34
N PHE A 182 13.29 -0.88 10.46
CA PHE A 182 11.95 -0.64 9.92
C PHE A 182 11.92 -0.70 8.39
N THR A 183 12.94 -0.16 7.69
CA THR A 183 13.04 -0.32 6.22
C THR A 183 13.15 -1.79 5.83
N ALA A 184 13.93 -2.60 6.57
CA ALA A 184 14.06 -4.03 6.31
C ALA A 184 12.76 -4.80 6.61
N ILE A 185 12.06 -4.46 7.70
CA ILE A 185 10.74 -5.03 8.02
C ILE A 185 9.74 -4.70 6.91
N GLY A 186 9.69 -3.46 6.44
CA GLY A 186 8.84 -3.07 5.31
C GLY A 186 9.14 -3.88 4.04
N LEU A 187 10.41 -4.19 3.77
CA LEU A 187 10.82 -4.93 2.58
C LEU A 187 10.51 -6.43 2.65
N PHE A 188 10.80 -7.08 3.78
CA PHE A 188 10.78 -8.55 3.90
C PHE A 188 9.59 -9.10 4.69
N ALA A 189 9.06 -8.34 5.66
CA ALA A 189 8.04 -8.83 6.59
C ALA A 189 7.04 -7.72 6.99
N PRO A 190 6.33 -7.10 6.02
CA PRO A 190 5.48 -5.94 6.29
C PRO A 190 4.30 -6.23 7.24
N HIS A 191 3.88 -7.49 7.37
CA HIS A 191 2.84 -7.92 8.30
C HIS A 191 3.38 -8.39 9.66
N ALA A 192 4.70 -8.49 9.86
CA ALA A 192 5.26 -8.98 11.14
C ALA A 192 5.06 -8.00 12.29
N VAL A 193 4.90 -6.71 11.98
CA VAL A 193 4.62 -5.67 12.96
C VAL A 193 3.37 -4.92 12.51
N HIS A 194 2.26 -5.16 13.20
CA HIS A 194 1.04 -4.36 13.03
C HIS A 194 1.24 -3.02 13.71
N LEU A 195 1.42 -1.99 12.90
CA LEU A 195 1.33 -0.60 13.32
C LEU A 195 -0.16 -0.22 13.15
N LEU A 196 -0.77 0.21 14.25
CA LEU A 196 -2.21 0.52 14.37
C LEU A 196 -2.69 1.53 13.33
#